data_AF-A0A1X6PE34-F1
#
_entry.id   AF-A0A1X6PE34-F1
#
_cell.length_a   1.000
_cell.length_b   1.000
_cell.length_c   1.000
_cell.angle_alpha   90.00
_cell.angle_beta   90.00
_cell.angle_gamma   90.00
#
_symmetry.space_group_name_H-M   'P 1'
#
loop_
_entity.id
_entity.type
_entity.pdbx_description
1 polymer ?
#
loop_
_entity_poly.entity_id
_entity_poly.type
_entity_poly.pdbx_seq_one_letter_code
_entity_poly.pdbx_strand_id
1 'polypeptide(L)'
;MVTASLDTEPLFDQLSTMLKMCHVTTGHPGLFGSIAVHRMYLEGVQNTKALRKRGGATAEVNQAKTTRLSNIVKNKVCLYMRQLYWMHSVIPTIIKLPPAASFEAMQSTKVEDDERPVLTAALCQVADDFVFPATHPLHDPIKATASILRQVLNKMALAGHPGAPRSTASMLASSPFRELLAEADKNVKERYK
;
A
#
# COMPACT_ATOMS: atom_id res chain seq x y z
N MET A 1 8.97 7.45 6.61
CA MET A 1 8.12 6.24 6.51
C MET A 1 6.69 6.68 6.71
N VAL A 2 5.74 5.97 6.11
CA VAL A 2 4.32 6.24 6.29
C VAL A 2 3.92 6.15 7.77
N THR A 3 3.41 7.25 8.32
CA THR A 3 2.96 7.36 9.72
C THR A 3 1.46 7.63 9.87
N ALA A 4 0.77 8.06 8.80
CA ALA A 4 -0.64 8.43 8.83
C ALA A 4 -1.55 7.32 9.39
N SER A 5 -2.64 7.75 10.04
CA SER A 5 -3.75 6.91 10.52
C SER A 5 -5.01 7.33 9.75
N LEU A 6 -5.84 6.36 9.37
CA LEU A 6 -7.02 6.56 8.50
C LEU A 6 -8.24 6.05 9.26
N ASP A 7 -8.60 6.76 10.33
CA ASP A 7 -9.44 6.15 11.37
C ASP A 7 -10.81 6.84 11.48
N THR A 8 -10.98 8.04 10.91
CA THR A 8 -12.19 8.87 11.14
C THR A 8 -12.84 9.48 9.90
N GLU A 9 -12.21 9.39 8.73
CA GLU A 9 -12.74 9.99 7.49
C GLU A 9 -13.63 9.02 6.69
N PRO A 10 -14.55 9.50 5.85
CA PRO A 10 -15.27 8.68 4.88
C PRO A 10 -14.33 7.89 3.97
N LEU A 11 -14.79 6.73 3.45
CA LEU A 11 -13.96 5.82 2.67
C LEU A 11 -13.18 6.51 1.54
N PHE A 12 -13.82 7.33 0.71
CA PHE A 12 -13.15 7.95 -0.43
C PHE A 12 -12.05 8.95 -0.05
N ASP A 13 -12.17 9.59 1.11
CA ASP A 13 -11.12 10.50 1.61
C ASP A 13 -9.93 9.70 2.14
N GLN A 14 -10.20 8.56 2.80
CA GLN A 14 -9.15 7.62 3.19
C GLN A 14 -8.44 7.01 1.99
N LEU A 15 -9.18 6.62 0.94
CA LEU A 15 -8.62 6.12 -0.31
C LEU A 15 -7.80 7.19 -1.05
N SER A 16 -8.29 8.43 -1.06
CA SER A 16 -7.54 9.58 -1.58
C SER A 16 -6.23 9.74 -0.83
N THR A 17 -6.24 9.65 0.49
CA THR A 17 -5.00 9.71 1.30
C THR A 17 -4.05 8.56 0.97
N MET A 18 -4.56 7.35 0.71
CA MET A 18 -3.72 6.25 0.22
C MET A 18 -3.10 6.55 -1.14
N LEU A 19 -3.86 7.12 -2.09
CA LEU A 19 -3.35 7.54 -3.38
C LEU A 19 -2.22 8.55 -3.21
N LYS A 20 -2.40 9.58 -2.37
CA LYS A 20 -1.35 10.58 -2.09
C LYS A 20 -0.05 9.93 -1.66
N MET A 21 -0.10 8.85 -0.87
CA MET A 21 1.09 8.13 -0.40
C MET A 21 1.78 7.24 -1.46
N CYS A 22 1.26 7.13 -2.68
CA CYS A 22 1.90 6.40 -3.79
C CYS A 22 3.10 7.12 -4.40
N HIS A 23 3.45 8.33 -3.93
CA HIS A 23 4.59 9.08 -4.45
C HIS A 23 5.93 8.34 -4.31
N VAL A 24 6.81 8.55 -5.29
CA VAL A 24 8.16 7.97 -5.39
C VAL A 24 9.19 9.07 -5.57
N THR A 25 9.49 9.79 -4.49
CA THR A 25 10.43 10.93 -4.52
C THR A 25 11.55 10.73 -3.51
N THR A 26 12.79 10.99 -3.94
CA THR A 26 13.98 10.92 -3.10
C THR A 26 13.81 11.77 -1.84
N GLY A 27 14.09 11.19 -0.68
CA GLY A 27 13.92 11.85 0.63
C GLY A 27 12.50 11.92 1.18
N HIS A 28 11.47 11.63 0.36
CA HIS A 28 10.08 11.56 0.78
C HIS A 28 9.57 10.12 0.59
N PRO A 29 9.78 9.21 1.57
CA PRO A 29 9.38 7.82 1.42
C PRO A 29 7.86 7.65 1.61
N GLY A 30 7.15 7.45 0.50
CA GLY A 30 5.76 6.99 0.44
C GLY A 30 5.62 5.50 0.76
N LEU A 31 4.54 4.86 0.27
CA LEU A 31 4.29 3.42 0.48
C LEU A 31 5.42 2.57 -0.11
N PHE A 32 5.73 2.76 -1.39
CA PHE A 32 6.79 2.05 -2.10
C PHE A 32 8.17 2.35 -1.50
N GLY A 33 8.45 3.62 -1.17
CA GLY A 33 9.67 4.01 -0.48
C GLY A 33 9.83 3.34 0.89
N SER A 34 8.73 3.12 1.62
CA SER A 34 8.77 2.42 2.90
C SER A 34 9.11 0.92 2.74
N ILE A 35 8.65 0.28 1.65
CA ILE A 35 9.04 -1.09 1.30
C ILE A 35 10.53 -1.15 0.93
N ALA A 36 10.99 -0.23 0.08
CA ALA A 36 12.38 -0.13 -0.36
C ALA A 36 13.34 0.06 0.83
N VAL A 37 13.05 1.01 1.73
CA VAL A 37 13.83 1.23 2.96
C VAL A 37 13.85 -0.01 3.84
N HIS A 38 12.71 -0.70 3.98
CA HIS A 38 12.66 -1.92 4.77
C HIS A 38 13.52 -3.05 4.18
N ARG A 39 13.45 -3.26 2.85
CA ARG A 39 14.29 -4.25 2.14
C ARG A 39 15.77 -3.96 2.32
N MET A 40 16.20 -2.72 2.06
CA MET A 40 17.59 -2.29 2.23
C MET A 40 18.07 -2.51 3.68
N TYR A 41 17.24 -2.17 4.67
CA TYR A 41 17.60 -2.39 6.07
C TYR A 41 17.74 -3.88 6.41
N LEU A 42 16.80 -4.73 5.95
CA LEU A 42 16.88 -6.17 6.18
C LEU A 42 18.12 -6.79 5.53
N GLU A 43 18.47 -6.36 4.32
CA GLU A 43 19.69 -6.79 3.63
C GLU A 43 20.93 -6.42 4.45
N GLY A 44 21.02 -5.18 4.93
CA GLY A 44 22.09 -4.74 5.83
C GLY A 44 22.18 -5.60 7.11
N VAL A 45 21.04 -5.92 7.74
CA VAL A 45 21.00 -6.80 8.91
C VAL A 45 21.54 -8.20 8.59
N GLN A 46 21.19 -8.77 7.43
CA GLN A 46 21.69 -10.09 7.02
C GLN A 46 23.19 -10.06 6.73
N ASN A 47 23.68 -9.01 6.09
CA ASN A 47 25.11 -8.83 5.82
C ASN A 47 25.92 -8.72 7.12
N THR A 48 25.43 -7.95 8.10
CA THR A 48 26.02 -7.86 9.44
C THR A 48 26.05 -9.22 10.13
N LYS A 49 24.96 -9.99 10.08
CA LYS A 49 24.91 -11.35 10.64
C LYS A 49 25.89 -12.30 9.96
N ALA A 50 26.01 -12.23 8.63
CA ALA A 50 26.93 -13.06 7.87
C ALA A 50 28.40 -12.73 8.18
N LEU A 51 28.75 -11.44 8.29
CA LEU A 51 30.10 -10.99 8.63
C LEU A 51 30.49 -11.42 10.06
N ARG A 52 29.57 -11.30 11.02
CA ARG A 52 29.77 -11.78 12.39
C ARG A 52 30.01 -13.30 12.43
N LYS A 53 29.26 -14.09 11.65
CA LYS A 53 29.48 -15.55 11.53
C LYS A 53 30.86 -15.90 10.99
N ARG A 54 31.47 -15.01 10.19
CA ARG A 54 32.83 -15.16 9.65
C ARG A 54 33.93 -14.60 10.58
N GLY A 55 33.57 -14.19 11.79
CA GLY A 55 34.52 -13.63 12.76
C GLY A 55 34.90 -12.16 12.53
N GLY A 56 34.20 -11.46 11.61
CA GLY A 56 34.44 -10.05 11.37
C GLY A 56 33.84 -9.15 12.46
N ALA A 57 34.47 -7.99 12.69
CA ALA A 57 33.94 -6.97 13.58
C ALA A 57 32.69 -6.32 12.98
N THR A 58 31.62 -6.23 13.78
CA THR A 58 30.32 -5.70 13.33
C THR A 58 29.65 -4.89 14.42
N ALA A 59 28.98 -3.80 14.04
CA ALA A 59 28.03 -3.14 14.91
C ALA A 59 26.88 -4.07 15.32
N GLU A 60 26.28 -3.82 16.47
CA GLU A 60 25.11 -4.58 16.92
C GLU A 60 23.88 -4.30 16.04
N VAL A 61 23.13 -5.35 15.75
CA VAL A 61 21.84 -5.23 15.07
C VAL A 61 20.82 -4.68 16.06
N ASN A 62 20.24 -3.52 15.74
CA ASN A 62 19.13 -2.98 16.53
C ASN A 62 17.84 -3.77 16.25
N GLN A 63 17.56 -4.76 17.10
CA GLN A 63 16.40 -5.63 16.95
C GLN A 63 15.08 -4.86 17.09
N ALA A 64 15.01 -3.87 17.98
CA ALA A 64 13.80 -3.04 18.16
C ALA A 64 13.46 -2.28 16.88
N LYS A 65 14.47 -1.71 16.20
CA LYS A 65 14.31 -1.04 14.91
C LYS A 65 13.86 -2.01 13.82
N THR A 66 14.44 -3.21 13.76
CA THR A 66 14.01 -4.27 12.84
C THR A 66 12.53 -4.60 13.01
N THR A 67 12.11 -4.89 14.25
CA THR A 67 10.72 -5.22 14.57
C THR A 67 9.77 -4.07 14.23
N ARG A 68 10.14 -2.83 14.55
CA ARG A 68 9.34 -1.64 14.23
C ARG A 68 9.14 -1.49 12.72
N LEU A 69 10.20 -1.63 11.93
CA LEU A 69 10.12 -1.54 10.47
C LEU A 69 9.23 -2.64 9.88
N SER A 70 9.42 -3.89 10.32
CA SER A 70 8.59 -5.01 9.89
C SER A 70 7.12 -4.79 10.21
N ASN A 71 6.80 -4.26 11.40
CA ASN A 71 5.43 -3.98 11.81
C ASN A 71 4.81 -2.84 10.98
N ILE A 72 5.55 -1.79 10.64
CA ILE A 72 5.04 -0.71 9.78
C ILE A 72 4.70 -1.27 8.39
N VAL A 73 5.59 -2.05 7.79
CA VAL A 73 5.35 -2.63 6.46
C VAL A 73 4.18 -3.60 6.50
N LYS A 74 4.16 -4.54 7.46
CA LYS A 74 3.12 -5.56 7.58
C LYS A 74 1.76 -4.99 7.93
N ASN A 75 1.70 -4.11 8.94
CA ASN A 75 0.43 -3.69 9.54
C ASN A 75 -0.12 -2.38 8.95
N LYS A 76 0.66 -1.63 8.18
CA LYS A 76 0.17 -0.43 7.47
C LYS A 76 0.35 -0.54 5.97
N VAL A 77 1.59 -0.59 5.49
CA VAL A 77 1.89 -0.46 4.05
C VAL A 77 1.21 -1.56 3.24
N CYS A 78 1.36 -2.82 3.62
CA CYS A 78 0.72 -3.94 2.92
C CYS A 78 -0.81 -3.84 2.94
N LEU A 79 -1.42 -3.29 4.00
CA LEU A 79 -2.88 -3.15 4.08
C LEU A 79 -3.41 -2.05 3.16
N TYR A 80 -2.71 -0.92 3.06
CA TYR A 80 -3.07 0.15 2.13
C TYR A 80 -2.85 -0.29 0.69
N MET A 81 -1.75 -1.00 0.43
CA MET A 81 -1.45 -1.52 -0.90
C MET A 81 -2.52 -2.49 -1.41
N ARG A 82 -3.10 -3.33 -0.54
CA ARG A 82 -4.21 -4.22 -0.93
C ARG A 82 -5.45 -3.43 -1.40
N GLN A 83 -5.77 -2.34 -0.73
CA GLN A 83 -6.90 -1.49 -1.09
C GLN A 83 -6.62 -0.73 -2.39
N LEU A 84 -5.41 -0.21 -2.56
CA LEU A 84 -4.95 0.40 -3.81
C LEU A 84 -4.98 -0.58 -4.99
N TYR A 85 -4.59 -1.84 -4.77
CA TYR A 85 -4.66 -2.88 -5.79
C TYR A 85 -6.10 -3.18 -6.22
N TRP A 86 -7.02 -3.23 -5.26
CA TRP A 86 -8.44 -3.35 -5.57
C TRP A 86 -8.96 -2.12 -6.33
N MET A 87 -8.61 -0.89 -5.91
CA MET A 87 -8.99 0.31 -6.65
C MET A 87 -8.49 0.26 -8.09
N HIS A 88 -7.25 -0.18 -8.31
CA HIS A 88 -6.65 -0.33 -9.63
C HIS A 88 -7.31 -1.43 -10.47
N SER A 89 -7.80 -2.51 -9.84
CA SER A 89 -8.53 -3.56 -10.59
C SER A 89 -9.91 -3.11 -11.05
N VAL A 90 -10.53 -2.16 -10.33
CA VAL A 90 -11.79 -1.52 -10.72
C VAL A 90 -11.56 -0.37 -11.71
N ILE A 91 -10.55 0.47 -11.46
CA ILE A 91 -10.20 1.64 -12.26
C ILE A 91 -8.69 1.58 -12.59
N PRO A 92 -8.31 1.00 -13.74
CA PRO A 92 -6.90 0.80 -14.10
C PRO A 92 -6.06 2.09 -14.14
N THR A 93 -6.68 3.24 -14.38
CA THR A 93 -5.98 4.53 -14.51
C THR A 93 -5.77 5.27 -13.19
N ILE A 94 -6.34 4.79 -12.09
CA ILE A 94 -6.38 5.54 -10.81
C ILE A 94 -5.01 5.71 -10.14
N ILE A 95 -4.04 4.83 -10.45
CA ILE A 95 -2.68 4.90 -9.92
C ILE A 95 -1.75 5.46 -10.99
N LYS A 96 -1.10 6.58 -10.66
CA LYS A 96 -0.12 7.25 -11.54
C LYS A 96 1.17 6.42 -11.67
N LEU A 97 1.75 6.42 -12.87
CA LEU A 97 3.08 5.89 -13.14
C LEU A 97 4.19 6.78 -12.52
N PRO A 98 5.43 6.28 -12.36
CA PRO A 98 6.51 7.01 -11.70
C PRO A 98 6.72 8.46 -12.19
N PRO A 99 6.70 8.78 -13.50
CA PRO A 99 6.92 10.16 -13.97
C PRO A 99 5.89 11.17 -13.44
N ALA A 100 4.68 10.72 -13.09
CA ALA A 100 3.60 11.56 -12.58
C ALA A 100 3.35 11.37 -11.07
N ALA A 101 4.17 10.55 -10.39
CA ALA A 101 4.02 10.18 -8.99
C ALA A 101 5.07 10.89 -8.10
N SER A 102 5.33 12.18 -8.33
CA SER A 102 6.19 12.97 -7.44
C SER A 102 5.47 13.34 -6.14
N PHE A 103 6.20 13.64 -5.06
CA PHE A 103 5.63 14.01 -3.77
C PHE A 103 4.66 15.19 -3.93
N GLU A 104 5.08 16.24 -4.63
CA GLU A 104 4.28 17.44 -4.88
C GLU A 104 3.05 17.13 -5.74
N ALA A 105 3.23 16.43 -6.87
CA ALA A 105 2.14 16.11 -7.78
C ALA A 105 1.10 15.18 -7.15
N MET A 106 1.49 14.39 -6.16
CA MET A 106 0.58 13.50 -5.46
C MET A 106 -0.20 14.18 -4.34
N GLN A 107 0.19 15.36 -3.83
CA GLN A 107 -0.54 16.02 -2.72
C GLN A 107 -1.96 16.43 -3.11
N SER A 108 -2.19 16.75 -4.39
CA SER A 108 -3.49 17.10 -4.95
C SER A 108 -4.29 15.88 -5.46
N THR A 109 -3.67 14.69 -5.53
CA THR A 109 -4.36 13.48 -6.00
C THR A 109 -5.48 13.09 -5.04
N LYS A 110 -6.65 12.76 -5.59
CA LYS A 110 -7.82 12.27 -4.88
C LYS A 110 -8.61 11.32 -5.79
N VAL A 111 -9.62 10.66 -5.22
CA VAL A 111 -10.64 9.96 -6.00
C VAL A 111 -11.56 11.01 -6.61
N GLU A 112 -11.58 11.07 -7.94
CA GLU A 112 -12.33 12.07 -8.70
C GLU A 112 -13.83 11.76 -8.75
N ASP A 113 -14.63 12.76 -9.12
CA ASP A 113 -16.10 12.67 -9.06
C ASP A 113 -16.68 11.64 -10.05
N ASP A 114 -15.99 11.37 -11.15
CA ASP A 114 -16.33 10.32 -12.11
C ASP A 114 -15.87 8.92 -11.67
N GLU A 115 -14.83 8.83 -10.83
CA GLU A 115 -14.33 7.57 -10.28
C GLU A 115 -15.20 7.06 -9.11
N ARG A 116 -15.76 7.97 -8.31
CA ARG A 116 -16.58 7.64 -7.13
C ARG A 116 -17.80 6.74 -7.45
N PRO A 117 -18.61 7.01 -8.50
CA PRO A 117 -19.71 6.14 -8.87
C PRO A 117 -19.24 4.73 -9.29
N VAL A 118 -18.13 4.63 -10.01
CA VAL A 118 -17.59 3.34 -10.47
C VAL A 118 -17.12 2.49 -9.29
N LEU A 119 -16.39 3.09 -8.35
CA LEU A 119 -15.99 2.41 -7.11
C LEU A 119 -17.20 2.04 -6.24
N THR A 120 -18.22 2.90 -6.19
CA THR A 120 -19.47 2.64 -5.46
C THR A 120 -20.19 1.43 -6.02
N ALA A 121 -20.37 1.37 -7.35
CA ALA A 121 -20.99 0.23 -8.03
C ALA A 121 -20.22 -1.07 -7.76
N ALA A 122 -18.88 -1.04 -7.82
CA ALA A 122 -18.05 -2.20 -7.49
C ALA A 122 -18.21 -2.65 -6.04
N LEU A 123 -18.33 -1.72 -5.08
CA LEU A 123 -18.56 -2.04 -3.67
C LEU A 123 -19.95 -2.65 -3.43
N CYS A 124 -20.99 -2.11 -4.09
CA CYS A 124 -22.34 -2.67 -4.05
C CYS A 124 -22.37 -4.08 -4.63
N GLN A 125 -21.75 -4.31 -5.79
CA GLN A 125 -21.68 -5.63 -6.40
C GLN A 125 -21.01 -6.64 -5.46
N VAL A 126 -19.89 -6.28 -4.83
CA VAL A 126 -19.24 -7.14 -3.84
C VAL A 126 -20.15 -7.40 -2.64
N ALA A 127 -20.94 -6.40 -2.21
CA ALA A 127 -21.87 -6.60 -1.11
C ALA A 127 -22.99 -7.59 -1.48
N ASP A 128 -23.50 -7.51 -2.70
CA ASP A 128 -24.50 -8.43 -3.24
C ASP A 128 -23.94 -9.84 -3.40
N ASP A 129 -22.72 -9.99 -3.94
CA ASP A 129 -22.05 -11.29 -4.14
C ASP A 129 -21.82 -12.03 -2.81
N PHE A 130 -21.56 -11.29 -1.73
CA PHE A 130 -21.38 -11.82 -0.37
C PHE A 130 -22.67 -11.81 0.45
N VAL A 131 -23.80 -11.45 -0.16
CA VAL A 131 -25.15 -11.44 0.44
C VAL A 131 -25.16 -10.63 1.76
N PHE A 132 -24.51 -9.46 1.75
CA PHE A 132 -24.58 -8.56 2.90
C PHE A 132 -25.97 -7.94 3.03
N PRO A 133 -26.41 -7.59 4.25
CA PRO A 133 -27.67 -6.89 4.44
C PRO A 133 -27.68 -5.54 3.70
N ALA A 134 -28.84 -5.11 3.20
CA ALA A 134 -28.98 -3.82 2.52
C ALA A 134 -28.55 -2.61 3.39
N THR A 135 -28.53 -2.76 4.72
CA THR A 135 -28.05 -1.75 5.66
C THR A 135 -26.52 -1.73 5.82
N HIS A 136 -25.81 -2.64 5.17
CA HIS A 136 -24.36 -2.76 5.29
C HIS A 136 -23.66 -1.53 4.69
N PRO A 137 -22.62 -0.97 5.35
CA PRO A 137 -21.96 0.26 4.90
C PRO A 137 -21.35 0.21 3.49
N LEU A 138 -21.17 -0.96 2.89
CA LEU A 138 -20.70 -1.06 1.50
C LEU A 138 -21.71 -0.54 0.47
N HIS A 139 -23.02 -0.62 0.77
CA HIS A 139 -24.05 -0.05 -0.09
C HIS A 139 -24.11 1.48 0.01
N ASP A 140 -23.43 2.07 1.00
CA ASP A 140 -23.36 3.51 1.23
C ASP A 140 -21.92 3.92 1.58
N PRO A 141 -21.06 4.15 0.58
CA PRO A 141 -19.63 4.44 0.79
C PRO A 141 -19.34 5.67 1.66
N ILE A 142 -20.31 6.58 1.84
CA ILE A 142 -20.20 7.72 2.77
C ILE A 142 -20.09 7.23 4.22
N LYS A 143 -20.76 6.12 4.54
CA LYS A 143 -20.74 5.47 5.86
C LYS A 143 -19.65 4.39 5.97
N ALA A 144 -18.98 4.06 4.87
CA ALA A 144 -17.90 3.08 4.86
C ALA A 144 -16.57 3.68 5.34
N THR A 145 -15.67 2.80 5.77
CA THR A 145 -14.28 3.14 6.11
C THR A 145 -13.33 2.15 5.44
N ALA A 146 -12.04 2.51 5.32
CA ALA A 146 -10.99 1.62 4.85
C ALA A 146 -10.89 0.33 5.69
N SER A 147 -11.26 0.38 6.97
CA SER A 147 -11.29 -0.81 7.82
C SER A 147 -12.35 -1.81 7.35
N ILE A 148 -13.54 -1.33 6.98
CA ILE A 148 -14.62 -2.16 6.41
C ILE A 148 -14.18 -2.73 5.06
N LEU A 149 -13.66 -1.89 4.17
CA LEU A 149 -13.13 -2.34 2.88
C LEU A 149 -12.06 -3.43 3.07
N ARG A 150 -11.11 -3.24 3.99
CA ARG A 150 -10.09 -4.25 4.31
C ARG A 150 -10.69 -5.58 4.75
N GLN A 151 -11.71 -5.58 5.60
CA GLN A 151 -12.35 -6.83 6.05
C GLN A 151 -12.99 -7.57 4.88
N VAL A 152 -13.61 -6.82 3.97
CA VAL A 152 -14.25 -7.35 2.77
C VAL A 152 -13.22 -7.91 1.80
N LEU A 153 -12.14 -7.17 1.51
CA LEU A 153 -11.05 -7.65 0.65
C LEU A 153 -10.40 -8.94 1.18
N ASN A 154 -10.33 -9.11 2.50
CA ASN A 154 -9.86 -10.37 3.09
C ASN A 154 -10.84 -11.52 2.82
N LYS A 155 -12.16 -11.28 2.94
CA LYS A 155 -13.18 -12.29 2.58
C LYS A 155 -13.11 -12.64 1.09
N MET A 156 -12.98 -11.64 0.22
CA MET A 156 -12.81 -11.82 -1.22
C MET A 156 -11.57 -12.66 -1.55
N ALA A 157 -10.43 -12.37 -0.91
CA ALA A 157 -9.21 -13.13 -1.11
C ALA A 157 -9.35 -14.60 -0.66
N LEU A 158 -10.04 -14.85 0.46
CA LEU A 158 -10.33 -16.21 0.94
C LEU A 158 -11.26 -16.97 -0.01
N ALA A 159 -12.22 -16.29 -0.63
CA ALA A 159 -13.15 -16.86 -1.61
C ALA A 159 -12.55 -17.02 -3.01
N GLY A 160 -11.31 -16.55 -3.25
CA GLY A 160 -10.66 -16.62 -4.56
C GLY A 160 -11.22 -15.65 -5.61
N HIS A 161 -11.94 -14.61 -5.18
CA HIS A 161 -12.61 -13.66 -6.07
C HIS A 161 -11.61 -12.94 -7.00
N PRO A 162 -11.91 -12.79 -8.31
CA PRO A 162 -11.12 -11.97 -9.22
C PRO A 162 -10.95 -10.54 -8.70
N GLY A 163 -9.77 -9.94 -8.86
CA GLY A 163 -9.47 -8.59 -8.39
C GLY A 163 -9.08 -8.48 -6.90
N ALA A 164 -9.20 -9.56 -6.11
CA ALA A 164 -8.65 -9.59 -4.76
C ALA A 164 -7.15 -9.92 -4.77
N PRO A 165 -6.31 -9.15 -4.04
CA PRO A 165 -4.87 -9.40 -3.99
C PRO A 165 -4.57 -10.72 -3.27
N ARG A 166 -4.13 -11.74 -4.02
CA ARG A 166 -3.74 -13.07 -3.48
C ARG A 166 -2.51 -13.00 -2.59
N SER A 167 -1.53 -12.17 -2.95
CA SER A 167 -0.30 -11.96 -2.18
C SER A 167 0.28 -10.56 -2.42
N THR A 168 1.07 -10.06 -1.47
CA THR A 168 1.80 -8.80 -1.65
C THR A 168 2.81 -8.90 -2.81
N ALA A 169 3.44 -10.07 -2.98
CA ALA A 169 4.43 -10.28 -4.04
C ALA A 169 3.82 -10.21 -5.44
N SER A 170 2.68 -10.88 -5.66
CA SER A 170 1.97 -10.84 -6.95
C SER A 170 1.47 -9.44 -7.30
N MET A 171 0.99 -8.69 -6.31
CA MET A 171 0.59 -7.29 -6.47
C MET A 171 1.78 -6.42 -6.88
N LEU A 172 2.92 -6.53 -6.18
CA LEU A 172 4.12 -5.76 -6.51
C LEU A 172 4.78 -6.17 -7.84
N ALA A 173 4.40 -7.30 -8.41
CA ALA A 173 4.85 -7.73 -9.74
C ALA A 173 4.00 -7.15 -10.89
N SER A 174 2.83 -6.59 -10.58
CA SER A 174 1.90 -6.03 -11.56
C SER A 174 2.16 -4.54 -11.82
N SER A 175 1.81 -4.05 -13.01
CA SER A 175 1.81 -2.61 -13.31
C SER A 175 0.61 -1.93 -12.63
N PRO A 176 0.74 -0.68 -12.15
CA PRO A 176 1.95 0.16 -12.10
C PRO A 176 2.81 -0.05 -10.85
N PHE A 177 2.45 -1.02 -9.99
CA PHE A 177 3.10 -1.25 -8.70
C PHE A 177 4.58 -1.63 -8.83
N ARG A 178 4.93 -2.40 -9.86
CA ARG A 178 6.30 -2.82 -10.15
C ARG A 178 7.18 -1.63 -10.49
N GLU A 179 6.70 -0.73 -11.34
CA GLU A 179 7.41 0.46 -11.80
C GLU A 179 7.61 1.44 -10.64
N LEU A 180 6.58 1.65 -9.82
CA LEU A 180 6.65 2.47 -8.62
C LEU A 180 7.63 1.90 -7.59
N LEU A 181 7.66 0.58 -7.41
CA LEU A 181 8.63 -0.06 -6.53
C LEU A 181 10.05 0.08 -7.05
N ALA A 182 10.27 -0.09 -8.35
CA ALA A 182 11.58 0.05 -8.96
C ALA A 182 12.14 1.48 -8.82
N GLU A 183 11.32 2.50 -9.06
CA GLU A 183 11.72 3.90 -8.88
C GLU A 183 11.99 4.20 -7.39
N ALA A 184 11.17 3.67 -6.48
CA ALA A 184 11.41 3.80 -5.04
C ALA A 184 12.72 3.15 -4.60
N ASP A 185 13.04 1.95 -5.10
CA ASP A 185 14.30 1.26 -4.81
C ASP A 185 15.50 2.06 -5.31
N LYS A 186 15.41 2.65 -6.52
CA LYS A 186 16.43 3.55 -7.06
C LYS A 186 16.63 4.78 -6.18
N ASN A 187 15.54 5.49 -5.84
CA ASN A 187 15.57 6.72 -5.04
C ASN A 187 16.10 6.48 -3.61
N VAL A 188 15.79 5.33 -3.01
CA VAL A 188 16.35 4.94 -1.72
C VAL A 188 17.85 4.71 -1.84
N LYS A 189 18.31 3.97 -2.85
CA LYS A 189 19.75 3.73 -3.07
C LYS A 189 20.51 5.04 -3.29
N GLU A 190 19.97 5.97 -4.08
CA GLU A 190 20.59 7.28 -4.30
C GLU A 190 20.74 8.09 -3.02
N ARG A 191 19.78 7.99 -2.08
CA ARG A 191 19.85 8.70 -0.79
C ARG A 191 20.91 8.14 0.17
N TYR A 192 21.21 6.84 0.09
CA TYR A 192 22.12 6.14 1.01
C TYR A 192 23.47 5.77 0.39
N LYS A 193 23.75 6.27 -0.82
CA LYS A 193 25.11 6.39 -1.37
C LYS A 193 25.82 7.59 -0.74
#